data_AF-A0A452VFN3-F1
#
_entry.id   AF-A0A452VFN3-F1
#
_cell.length_a   1.000
_cell.length_b   1.000
_cell.length_c   1.000
_cell.angle_alpha   90.00
_cell.angle_beta   90.00
_cell.angle_gamma   90.00
#
_symmetry.space_group_name_H-M   'P 1'
#
loop_
_entity.id
_entity.type
_entity.pdbx_description
1 polymer ?
#
loop_
_entity_poly.entity_id
_entity_poly.type
_entity_poly.pdbx_seq_one_letter_code
_entity_poly.pdbx_strand_id
1 'polypeptide(L)'
;MAALDSLSLFTGLGLSEHKARETLKNTALSAQLREAATQAQQTLGSTIDKATGTLLYGLASRLRDPRRLSFLVSYVANKKIHTELQLSAALEYVRSHPLDPINTEDFEQECGVGVMVTPEQIEEAVEAAINRHRPQLLEERYRFNMGLLMGEARAVLKWADGKMIKHEVDMQVLHLLGPKTETDLEKKPKVSKARPEEKDRRTTKDMMENGEAANQALSLMEQLRGEALKFHKPGTDPVPTRTQWNPAHRTCQSHQFQLWLCQGQRWDLFSAL
;
A
#
# COMPACT_ATOMS: atom_id res chain seq x y z
N MET A 1 3.14 -11.36 -34.60
CA MET A 1 4.60 -11.13 -34.67
C MET A 1 5.31 -12.29 -34.01
N ALA A 2 5.74 -13.29 -34.78
CA ALA A 2 6.04 -14.65 -34.29
C ALA A 2 7.53 -14.92 -33.91
N ALA A 3 8.37 -13.89 -33.72
CA ALA A 3 9.75 -14.11 -33.27
C ALA A 3 10.32 -12.86 -32.58
N LEU A 4 9.70 -12.40 -31.49
CA LEU A 4 10.50 -11.68 -30.50
C LEU A 4 11.44 -12.70 -29.88
N ASP A 5 12.73 -12.35 -29.76
CA ASP A 5 13.65 -13.10 -28.90
C ASP A 5 12.96 -13.33 -27.55
N SER A 6 12.92 -14.58 -27.09
CA SER A 6 12.19 -14.90 -25.86
C SER A 6 12.77 -14.16 -24.66
N LEU A 7 14.05 -13.78 -24.73
CA LEU A 7 14.67 -12.89 -23.76
C LEU A 7 14.02 -11.49 -23.76
N SER A 8 13.82 -10.88 -24.92
CA SER A 8 13.22 -9.54 -25.04
C SER A 8 11.73 -9.53 -24.69
N LEU A 9 11.01 -10.61 -25.01
CA LEU A 9 9.63 -10.80 -24.57
C LEU A 9 9.56 -10.82 -23.03
N PHE A 10 10.40 -11.63 -22.38
CA PHE A 10 10.37 -11.81 -20.93
C PHE A 10 10.78 -10.56 -20.17
N THR A 11 11.79 -9.82 -20.65
CA THR A 11 12.14 -8.51 -20.07
C THR A 11 11.06 -7.47 -20.31
N GLY A 12 10.39 -7.50 -21.47
CA GLY A 12 9.21 -6.67 -21.77
C GLY A 12 8.05 -6.89 -20.79
N LEU A 13 7.85 -8.14 -20.32
CA LEU A 13 6.86 -8.48 -19.29
C LEU A 13 7.25 -8.00 -17.87
N GLY A 14 8.41 -7.36 -17.70
CA GLY A 14 8.86 -6.82 -16.42
C GLY A 14 9.82 -7.72 -15.63
N LEU A 15 10.30 -8.83 -16.21
CA LEU A 15 11.34 -9.63 -15.58
C LEU A 15 12.71 -8.95 -15.71
N SER A 16 13.55 -9.09 -14.68
CA SER A 16 14.96 -8.70 -14.81
C SER A 16 15.66 -9.59 -15.83
N GLU A 17 16.70 -9.07 -16.49
CA GLU A 17 17.45 -9.85 -17.49
C GLU A 17 17.99 -11.17 -16.90
N HIS A 18 18.48 -11.13 -15.65
CA HIS A 18 18.91 -12.33 -14.93
C HIS A 18 17.80 -13.37 -14.82
N LYS A 19 16.61 -12.96 -14.35
CA LYS A 19 15.46 -13.85 -14.16
C LYS A 19 14.89 -14.34 -15.49
N ALA A 20 14.93 -13.52 -16.54
CA ALA A 20 14.56 -13.92 -17.89
C ALA A 20 15.50 -15.02 -18.42
N ARG A 21 16.82 -14.87 -18.27
CA ARG A 21 17.81 -15.90 -18.65
C ARG A 21 17.64 -17.20 -17.88
N GLU A 22 17.32 -17.13 -16.59
CA GLU A 22 17.00 -18.31 -15.78
C GLU A 22 15.73 -19.00 -16.26
N THR A 23 14.68 -18.23 -16.54
CA THR A 23 13.39 -18.73 -17.04
C THR A 23 13.57 -19.46 -18.37
N LEU A 24 14.41 -18.93 -19.28
CA LEU A 24 14.73 -19.53 -20.57
C LEU A 24 15.36 -20.93 -20.47
N LYS A 25 16.03 -21.25 -19.37
CA LYS A 25 16.56 -22.61 -19.13
C LYS A 25 15.45 -23.63 -18.89
N ASN A 26 14.30 -23.18 -18.38
CA ASN A 26 13.11 -24.00 -18.21
C ASN A 26 12.24 -23.91 -19.46
N THR A 27 12.35 -24.91 -20.34
CA THR A 27 11.66 -24.95 -21.63
C THR A 27 10.15 -24.99 -21.48
N ALA A 28 9.62 -25.74 -20.50
CA ALA A 28 8.20 -25.86 -20.23
C ALA A 28 7.60 -24.52 -19.74
N LEU A 29 8.22 -23.91 -18.73
CA LEU A 29 7.81 -22.61 -18.22
C LEU A 29 7.91 -21.52 -19.30
N SER A 30 9.00 -21.53 -20.07
CA SER A 30 9.21 -20.56 -21.16
C SER A 30 8.13 -20.67 -22.24
N ALA A 31 7.75 -21.89 -22.61
CA ALA A 31 6.68 -22.12 -23.57
C ALA A 31 5.33 -21.63 -23.01
N GLN A 32 5.01 -21.99 -21.76
CA GLN A 32 3.76 -21.60 -21.11
C GLN A 32 3.65 -20.08 -20.91
N LEU A 33 4.74 -19.41 -20.55
CA LEU A 33 4.78 -17.95 -20.41
C LEU A 33 4.62 -17.24 -21.76
N ARG A 34 5.24 -17.77 -22.82
CA ARG A 34 5.10 -17.23 -24.18
C ARG A 34 3.66 -17.34 -24.67
N GLU A 35 3.04 -18.48 -24.40
CA GLU A 35 1.63 -18.73 -24.74
C GLU A 35 0.72 -17.75 -23.97
N ALA A 36 0.92 -17.64 -22.66
CA ALA A 36 0.16 -16.71 -21.82
C ALA A 36 0.29 -15.24 -22.28
N ALA A 37 1.50 -14.81 -22.63
CA ALA A 37 1.74 -13.46 -23.16
C ALA A 37 1.07 -13.24 -24.52
N THR A 38 1.10 -14.26 -25.39
CA THR A 38 0.46 -14.17 -26.71
C THR A 38 -1.06 -14.02 -26.57
N GLN A 39 -1.68 -14.83 -25.72
CA GLN A 39 -3.13 -14.76 -25.45
C GLN A 39 -3.53 -13.45 -24.76
N ALA A 40 -2.73 -12.96 -23.81
CA ALA A 40 -2.97 -11.68 -23.16
C ALA A 40 -2.89 -10.51 -24.17
N GLN A 41 -1.89 -10.52 -25.04
CA GLN A 41 -1.70 -9.50 -26.08
C GLN A 41 -2.87 -9.48 -27.08
N GLN A 42 -3.38 -10.66 -27.46
CA GLN A 42 -4.56 -10.78 -28.33
C GLN A 42 -5.82 -10.21 -27.67
N THR A 43 -5.97 -10.41 -26.36
CA THR A 43 -7.13 -9.92 -25.60
C THR A 43 -7.06 -8.41 -25.38
N LEU A 44 -5.88 -7.87 -25.07
CA LEU A 44 -5.67 -6.46 -24.77
C LEU A 44 -5.65 -5.55 -26.01
N GLY A 45 -5.23 -6.08 -27.16
CA GLY A 45 -4.99 -5.30 -28.39
C GLY A 45 -3.88 -4.24 -28.28
N SER A 46 -3.27 -4.09 -27.10
CA SER A 46 -2.24 -3.09 -26.74
C SER A 46 -1.08 -3.76 -26.01
N THR A 47 0.01 -3.04 -25.76
CA THR A 47 1.19 -3.59 -25.12
C THR A 47 0.90 -4.03 -23.67
N ILE A 48 1.45 -5.18 -23.27
CA ILE A 48 1.33 -5.67 -21.89
C ILE A 48 2.19 -4.79 -20.97
N ASP A 49 1.56 -4.19 -19.95
CA ASP A 49 2.29 -3.47 -18.91
C ASP A 49 3.04 -4.43 -17.96
N LYS A 50 4.07 -3.90 -17.28
CA LYS A 50 4.94 -4.70 -16.40
C LYS A 50 4.19 -5.35 -15.22
N ALA A 51 3.13 -4.74 -14.72
CA ALA A 51 2.37 -5.31 -13.60
C ALA A 51 1.58 -6.55 -14.07
N THR A 52 0.90 -6.44 -15.22
CA THR A 52 0.25 -7.59 -15.88
C THR A 52 1.27 -8.67 -16.23
N GLY A 53 2.41 -8.30 -16.80
CA GLY A 53 3.45 -9.25 -17.16
C GLY A 53 4.01 -10.02 -15.96
N THR A 54 4.14 -9.36 -14.80
CA THR A 54 4.54 -10.02 -13.55
C THR A 54 3.50 -11.04 -13.09
N LEU A 55 2.20 -10.74 -13.22
CA LEU A 55 1.11 -11.68 -12.90
C LEU A 55 1.05 -12.84 -13.89
N LEU A 56 1.27 -12.60 -15.19
CA LEU A 56 1.35 -13.66 -16.20
C LEU A 56 2.52 -14.61 -15.92
N TYR A 57 3.66 -14.09 -15.45
CA TYR A 57 4.76 -14.93 -14.96
C TYR A 57 4.36 -15.74 -13.73
N GLY A 58 3.69 -15.13 -12.75
CA GLY A 58 3.17 -15.83 -11.57
C GLY A 58 2.21 -16.96 -11.94
N LEU A 59 1.34 -16.72 -12.93
CA LEU A 59 0.42 -17.70 -13.48
C LEU A 59 1.18 -18.85 -14.14
N ALA A 60 2.05 -18.55 -15.11
CA ALA A 60 2.78 -19.56 -15.87
C ALA A 60 3.69 -20.43 -14.99
N SER A 61 4.29 -19.87 -13.94
CA SER A 61 5.19 -20.61 -13.03
C SER A 61 4.49 -21.53 -12.05
N ARG A 62 3.19 -21.33 -11.78
CA ARG A 62 2.44 -22.05 -10.74
C ARG A 62 1.29 -22.90 -11.30
N LEU A 63 0.81 -22.60 -12.51
CA LEU A 63 -0.31 -23.30 -13.12
C LEU A 63 0.10 -24.70 -13.57
N ARG A 64 -0.53 -25.72 -12.98
CA ARG A 64 -0.29 -27.13 -13.32
C ARG A 64 -1.19 -27.65 -14.44
N ASP A 65 -2.41 -27.12 -14.57
CA ASP A 65 -3.36 -27.54 -15.60
C ASP A 65 -3.34 -26.56 -16.77
N PRO A 66 -2.69 -26.91 -17.91
CA PRO A 66 -2.59 -26.01 -19.06
C PRO A 66 -3.94 -25.71 -19.71
N ARG A 67 -4.96 -26.55 -19.51
CA ARG A 67 -6.33 -26.31 -20.05
C ARG A 67 -6.96 -25.05 -19.49
N ARG A 68 -6.51 -24.63 -18.30
CA ARG A 68 -7.01 -23.48 -17.54
C ARG A 68 -6.26 -22.19 -17.85
N LEU A 69 -5.20 -22.27 -18.65
CA LEU A 69 -4.35 -21.13 -18.99
C LEU A 69 -5.16 -20.01 -19.64
N SER A 70 -5.89 -20.31 -20.71
CA SER A 70 -6.64 -19.29 -21.47
C SER A 70 -7.73 -18.62 -20.64
N PHE A 71 -8.39 -19.39 -19.78
CA PHE A 71 -9.36 -18.84 -18.84
C PHE A 71 -8.71 -17.82 -17.90
N LEU A 72 -7.65 -18.20 -17.18
CA LEU A 72 -6.99 -17.30 -16.21
C LEU A 72 -6.28 -16.11 -16.87
N VAL A 73 -5.69 -16.31 -18.06
CA VAL A 73 -5.07 -15.23 -18.83
C VAL A 73 -6.10 -14.16 -19.20
N SER A 74 -7.33 -14.54 -19.58
CA SER A 74 -8.38 -13.57 -19.88
C SER A 74 -8.74 -12.69 -18.67
N TYR A 75 -8.73 -13.24 -17.46
CA TYR A 75 -9.00 -12.49 -16.22
C TYR A 75 -7.87 -11.53 -15.87
N VAL A 76 -6.62 -11.93 -16.08
CA VAL A 76 -5.44 -11.09 -15.85
C VAL A 76 -5.34 -9.98 -16.91
N ALA A 77 -5.58 -10.31 -18.18
CA ALA A 77 -5.59 -9.36 -19.29
C ALA A 77 -6.67 -8.29 -19.09
N ASN A 78 -7.89 -8.69 -18.73
CA ASN A 78 -8.99 -7.75 -18.47
C ASN A 78 -8.90 -7.05 -17.10
N LYS A 79 -7.78 -7.17 -16.37
CA LYS A 79 -7.55 -6.54 -15.06
C LYS A 79 -8.56 -6.93 -13.96
N LYS A 80 -9.37 -7.97 -14.19
CA LYS A 80 -10.24 -8.55 -13.16
C LYS A 80 -9.41 -9.14 -12.02
N ILE A 81 -8.30 -9.81 -12.37
CA ILE A 81 -7.25 -10.24 -11.44
C ILE A 81 -6.05 -9.34 -11.65
N HIS A 82 -5.74 -8.51 -10.66
CA HIS A 82 -4.68 -7.50 -10.76
C HIS A 82 -3.75 -7.50 -9.53
N THR A 83 -3.94 -8.42 -8.59
CA THR A 83 -3.08 -8.59 -7.40
C THR A 83 -2.58 -10.03 -7.28
N GLU A 84 -1.41 -10.20 -6.65
CA GLU A 84 -0.83 -11.53 -6.38
C GLU A 84 -1.73 -12.39 -5.47
N LEU A 85 -2.51 -11.75 -4.59
CA LEU A 85 -3.43 -12.44 -3.70
C LEU A 85 -4.61 -13.03 -4.48
N GLN A 86 -5.22 -12.25 -5.38
CA GLN A 86 -6.27 -12.73 -6.28
C GLN A 86 -5.74 -13.85 -7.21
N LEU A 87 -4.55 -13.69 -7.76
CA LEU A 87 -3.92 -14.73 -8.58
C LEU A 87 -3.69 -16.03 -7.79
N SER A 88 -3.23 -15.90 -6.54
CA SER A 88 -3.04 -17.06 -5.66
C SER A 88 -4.36 -17.76 -5.34
N ALA A 89 -5.44 -17.01 -5.09
CA ALA A 89 -6.77 -17.56 -4.88
C ALA A 89 -7.31 -18.25 -6.14
N ALA A 90 -7.12 -17.65 -7.32
CA ALA A 90 -7.55 -18.23 -8.58
C ALA A 90 -6.83 -19.55 -8.91
N LEU A 91 -5.52 -19.61 -8.66
CA LEU A 91 -4.74 -20.85 -8.80
C LEU A 91 -5.21 -21.93 -7.83
N GLU A 92 -5.58 -21.54 -6.60
CA GLU A 92 -6.11 -22.46 -5.61
C GLU A 92 -7.48 -23.01 -6.02
N TYR A 93 -8.38 -22.13 -6.46
CA TYR A 93 -9.72 -22.49 -6.90
C TYR A 93 -9.69 -23.47 -8.08
N VAL A 94 -8.86 -23.19 -9.09
CA VAL A 94 -8.72 -24.07 -10.26
C VAL A 94 -8.13 -25.43 -9.87
N ARG A 95 -7.29 -25.47 -8.84
CA ARG A 95 -6.73 -26.72 -8.32
C ARG A 95 -7.77 -27.55 -7.56
N SER A 96 -8.66 -26.92 -6.80
CA SER A 96 -9.74 -27.61 -6.08
C SER A 96 -10.94 -27.98 -6.97
N HIS A 97 -11.08 -27.36 -8.15
CA HIS A 97 -12.14 -27.61 -9.12
C HIS A 97 -11.62 -28.15 -10.47
N PRO A 98 -11.23 -29.45 -10.52
CA PRO A 98 -10.64 -30.05 -11.72
C PRO A 98 -11.66 -30.33 -12.84
N LEU A 99 -12.96 -30.27 -12.55
CA LEU A 99 -14.05 -30.58 -13.47
C LEU A 99 -14.48 -29.35 -14.28
N ASP A 100 -14.94 -29.60 -15.50
CA ASP A 100 -15.56 -28.60 -16.38
C ASP A 100 -17.09 -28.74 -16.34
N PRO A 101 -17.85 -27.64 -16.51
CA PRO A 101 -17.40 -26.24 -16.64
C PRO A 101 -17.06 -25.58 -15.29
N ILE A 102 -16.18 -24.57 -15.29
CA ILE A 102 -15.98 -23.70 -14.12
C ILE A 102 -17.23 -22.86 -13.91
N ASN A 103 -17.77 -22.89 -12.68
CA ASN A 103 -18.76 -21.91 -12.27
C ASN A 103 -18.08 -20.53 -12.19
N THR A 104 -18.48 -19.63 -13.09
CA THR A 104 -17.85 -18.31 -13.25
C THR A 104 -18.18 -17.40 -12.08
N GLU A 105 -19.41 -17.46 -11.55
CA GLU A 105 -19.83 -16.61 -10.43
C GLU A 105 -19.10 -17.00 -9.14
N ASP A 106 -19.05 -18.31 -8.86
CA ASP A 106 -18.33 -18.84 -7.69
C ASP A 106 -16.82 -18.56 -7.77
N PHE A 107 -16.23 -18.71 -8.96
CA PHE A 107 -14.84 -18.34 -9.21
C PHE A 107 -14.58 -16.86 -8.95
N GLU A 108 -15.41 -15.98 -9.50
CA GLU A 108 -15.25 -14.52 -9.34
C GLU A 108 -15.38 -14.12 -7.87
N GLN A 109 -16.34 -14.71 -7.14
CA GLN A 109 -16.54 -14.47 -5.71
C GLN A 109 -15.34 -14.93 -4.88
N GLU A 110 -14.88 -16.17 -5.05
CA GLU A 110 -13.74 -16.74 -4.30
C GLU A 110 -12.41 -16.06 -4.59
N CYS A 111 -12.27 -15.50 -5.81
CA CYS A 111 -11.09 -14.75 -6.22
C CYS A 111 -11.17 -13.26 -5.90
N GLY A 112 -12.29 -12.76 -5.35
CA GLY A 112 -12.47 -11.34 -5.05
C GLY A 112 -12.44 -10.47 -6.30
N VAL A 113 -12.96 -10.97 -7.43
CA VAL A 113 -13.11 -10.18 -8.66
C VAL A 113 -14.19 -9.13 -8.43
N GLY A 114 -13.90 -7.89 -8.80
CA GLY A 114 -14.82 -6.75 -8.60
C GLY A 114 -14.89 -6.24 -7.15
N VAL A 115 -14.20 -6.87 -6.19
CA VAL A 115 -14.11 -6.35 -4.83
C VAL A 115 -13.15 -5.18 -4.81
N MET A 116 -13.68 -3.97 -4.59
CA MET A 116 -12.90 -2.76 -4.36
C MET A 116 -12.99 -2.40 -2.88
N VAL A 117 -11.86 -2.43 -2.18
CA VAL A 117 -11.79 -1.98 -0.80
C VAL A 117 -11.56 -0.48 -0.77
N THR A 118 -12.48 0.27 -0.16
CA THR A 118 -12.39 1.72 -0.07
C THR A 118 -11.53 2.17 1.13
N PRO A 119 -10.96 3.38 1.10
CA PRO A 119 -10.21 3.93 2.24
C PRO A 119 -11.04 3.94 3.54
N GLU A 120 -12.33 4.24 3.45
CA GLU A 120 -13.25 4.31 4.59
C GLU A 120 -13.43 2.92 5.23
N GLN A 121 -13.53 1.86 4.42
CA GLN A 121 -13.58 0.50 4.95
C GLN A 121 -12.31 0.11 5.70
N ILE A 122 -11.14 0.59 5.23
CA ILE A 122 -9.86 0.36 5.90
C ILE A 122 -9.83 1.14 7.22
N GLU A 123 -10.26 2.40 7.23
CA GLU A 123 -10.36 3.24 8.42
C GLU A 123 -11.23 2.57 9.50
N GLU A 124 -12.44 2.13 9.14
CA GLU A 124 -13.38 1.46 10.05
C GLU A 124 -12.81 0.15 10.60
N ALA A 125 -12.18 -0.68 9.74
CA ALA A 125 -11.61 -1.96 10.15
C ALA A 125 -10.42 -1.78 11.11
N VAL A 126 -9.58 -0.77 10.84
CA VAL A 126 -8.46 -0.41 11.71
C VAL A 126 -8.95 0.19 13.03
N GLU A 127 -9.95 1.06 12.98
CA GLU A 127 -10.55 1.66 14.18
C GLU A 127 -11.15 0.57 15.08
N ALA A 128 -11.88 -0.39 14.50
CA ALA A 128 -12.43 -1.53 15.23
C ALA A 128 -11.34 -2.38 15.90
N ALA A 129 -10.21 -2.62 15.21
CA ALA A 129 -9.08 -3.34 15.79
C ALA A 129 -8.40 -2.55 16.93
N ILE A 130 -8.22 -1.23 16.76
CA ILE A 130 -7.66 -0.36 17.80
C ILE A 130 -8.58 -0.32 19.01
N ASN A 131 -9.89 -0.17 18.84
CA ASN A 131 -10.85 -0.12 19.94
C ASN A 131 -10.88 -1.44 20.73
N ARG A 132 -10.68 -2.58 20.09
CA ARG A 132 -10.55 -3.90 20.74
C ARG A 132 -9.33 -3.99 21.67
N HIS A 133 -8.22 -3.36 21.28
CA HIS A 133 -6.94 -3.41 22.01
C HIS A 133 -6.61 -2.11 22.75
N ARG A 134 -7.51 -1.13 22.75
CA ARG A 134 -7.32 0.23 23.30
C ARG A 134 -6.68 0.26 24.70
N PRO A 135 -7.14 -0.51 25.71
CA PRO A 135 -6.54 -0.44 27.04
C PRO A 135 -5.06 -0.87 27.03
N GLN A 136 -4.74 -1.98 26.36
CA GLN A 136 -3.36 -2.49 26.24
C GLN A 136 -2.48 -1.54 25.42
N LEU A 137 -3.05 -0.95 24.36
CA LEU A 137 -2.34 -0.04 23.47
C LEU A 137 -1.96 1.28 24.18
N LEU A 138 -2.81 1.79 25.08
CA LEU A 138 -2.49 2.96 25.91
C LEU A 138 -1.40 2.67 26.97
N GLU A 139 -1.42 1.47 27.55
CA GLU A 139 -0.43 1.04 28.56
C GLU A 139 0.94 0.76 27.94
N GLU A 140 0.98 -0.04 26.87
CA GLU A 140 2.23 -0.44 26.23
C GLU A 140 2.74 0.59 25.21
N ARG A 141 1.91 1.56 24.82
CA ARG A 141 2.19 2.56 23.78
C ARG A 141 2.78 1.90 22.52
N TYR A 142 3.94 2.38 22.06
CA TYR A 142 4.60 1.86 20.87
C TYR A 142 5.34 0.53 21.08
N ARG A 143 5.36 -0.01 22.31
CA ARG A 143 5.87 -1.36 22.58
C ARG A 143 4.81 -2.43 22.30
N PHE A 144 3.55 -2.03 22.07
CA PHE A 144 2.48 -2.92 21.66
C PHE A 144 2.79 -3.58 20.31
N ASN A 145 2.31 -4.81 20.13
CA ASN A 145 2.47 -5.53 18.88
C ASN A 145 1.51 -4.99 17.81
N MET A 146 1.92 -3.94 17.10
CA MET A 146 1.14 -3.34 15.99
C MET A 146 0.80 -4.34 14.88
N GLY A 147 1.54 -5.44 14.77
CA GLY A 147 1.24 -6.53 13.83
C GLY A 147 -0.12 -7.20 14.09
N LEU A 148 -0.62 -7.15 15.33
CA LEU A 148 -1.93 -7.68 15.68
C LEU A 148 -3.05 -6.87 15.02
N LEU A 149 -2.96 -5.53 15.05
CA LEU A 149 -3.94 -4.63 14.42
C LEU A 149 -4.00 -4.86 12.91
N MET A 150 -2.83 -4.95 12.27
CA MET A 150 -2.75 -5.25 10.83
C MET A 150 -3.32 -6.63 10.50
N GLY A 151 -3.09 -7.62 11.37
CA GLY A 151 -3.62 -8.97 11.21
C GLY A 151 -5.14 -9.01 11.27
N GLU A 152 -5.73 -8.33 12.26
CA GLU A 152 -7.19 -8.24 12.41
C GLU A 152 -7.84 -7.47 11.26
N ALA A 153 -7.27 -6.33 10.86
CA ALA A 153 -7.77 -5.57 9.72
C ALA A 153 -7.73 -6.39 8.41
N ARG A 154 -6.66 -7.18 8.19
CA ARG A 154 -6.56 -8.09 7.03
C ARG A 154 -7.54 -9.25 7.08
N ALA A 155 -7.90 -9.73 8.28
CA ALA A 155 -8.88 -10.79 8.43
C ALA A 155 -10.28 -10.34 7.98
N VAL A 156 -10.61 -9.07 8.21
CA VAL A 156 -11.86 -8.45 7.73
C VAL A 156 -11.75 -8.10 6.24
N LEU A 157 -10.64 -7.48 5.84
CA LEU A 157 -10.43 -6.96 4.49
C LEU A 157 -9.42 -7.82 3.71
N LYS A 158 -9.83 -9.05 3.38
CA LYS A 158 -8.98 -10.04 2.69
C LYS A 158 -8.29 -9.46 1.45
N TRP A 159 -9.01 -8.68 0.64
CA TRP A 159 -8.53 -8.17 -0.66
C TRP A 159 -7.89 -6.77 -0.61
N ALA A 160 -7.73 -6.19 0.58
CA ALA A 160 -7.14 -4.86 0.72
C ALA A 160 -5.62 -4.85 0.49
N ASP A 161 -5.12 -3.69 0.05
CA ASP A 161 -3.67 -3.47 0.01
C ASP A 161 -3.11 -3.38 1.43
N GLY A 162 -2.22 -4.30 1.76
CA GLY A 162 -1.54 -4.34 3.05
C GLY A 162 -0.73 -3.09 3.36
N LYS A 163 -0.29 -2.31 2.35
CA LYS A 163 0.35 -1.01 2.55
C LYS A 163 -0.63 0.05 3.03
N MET A 164 -1.85 0.05 2.48
CA MET A 164 -2.91 0.97 2.87
C MET A 164 -3.37 0.69 4.31
N ILE A 165 -3.57 -0.59 4.66
CA ILE A 165 -3.86 -1.00 6.05
C ILE A 165 -2.75 -0.50 6.98
N LYS A 166 -1.48 -0.71 6.61
CA LYS A 166 -0.35 -0.27 7.43
C LYS A 166 -0.34 1.25 7.65
N HIS A 167 -0.51 2.00 6.56
CA HIS A 167 -0.54 3.46 6.63
C HIS A 167 -1.64 3.95 7.58
N GLU A 168 -2.84 3.36 7.47
CA GLU A 168 -3.97 3.71 8.31
C GLU A 168 -3.74 3.36 9.79
N VAL A 169 -3.21 2.17 10.07
CA VAL A 169 -2.79 1.78 11.43
C VAL A 169 -1.78 2.78 11.99
N ASP A 170 -0.74 3.12 11.24
CA ASP A 170 0.30 4.06 11.69
C ASP A 170 -0.29 5.44 11.99
N MET A 171 -1.25 5.91 11.17
CA MET A 171 -1.95 7.19 11.35
C MET A 171 -2.84 7.21 12.60
N GLN A 172 -3.74 6.24 12.75
CA GLN A 172 -4.66 6.21 13.89
C GLN A 172 -3.93 5.98 15.22
N VAL A 173 -2.89 5.13 15.22
CA VAL A 173 -2.06 4.92 16.41
C VAL A 173 -1.31 6.19 16.78
N LEU A 174 -0.79 6.95 15.79
CA LEU A 174 -0.17 8.25 16.05
C LEU A 174 -1.17 9.24 16.64
N HIS A 175 -2.41 9.30 16.13
CA HIS A 175 -3.46 10.15 16.70
C HIS A 175 -3.81 9.76 18.15
N LEU A 176 -3.83 8.47 18.47
CA LEU A 176 -4.17 7.97 19.80
C LEU A 176 -3.04 8.12 20.82
N LEU A 177 -1.80 7.82 20.44
CA LEU A 177 -0.65 7.80 21.35
C LEU A 177 0.16 9.11 21.37
N GLY A 178 0.02 9.93 20.33
CA GLY A 178 0.91 11.06 20.08
C GLY A 178 2.29 10.62 19.57
N PRO A 179 3.24 11.55 19.37
CA PRO A 179 4.55 11.23 18.83
C PRO A 179 5.33 10.23 19.71
N LYS A 180 6.21 9.46 19.09
CA LYS A 180 7.13 8.55 19.80
C LYS A 180 8.06 9.36 20.70
N THR A 181 8.16 8.94 21.95
CA THR A 181 9.01 9.56 22.97
C THR A 181 10.17 8.63 23.35
N GLU A 182 11.18 9.13 24.07
CA GLU A 182 12.37 8.34 24.43
C GLU A 182 12.03 7.09 25.26
N THR A 183 10.97 7.15 26.07
CA THR A 183 10.45 6.01 26.84
C THR A 183 9.91 4.89 25.95
N ASP A 184 9.46 5.21 24.73
CA ASP A 184 8.97 4.23 23.76
C ASP A 184 10.13 3.46 23.07
N LEU A 185 11.35 4.01 23.11
CA LEU A 185 12.56 3.40 22.52
C LEU A 185 13.25 2.41 23.46
N GLU A 186 12.96 2.50 24.76
CA GLU A 186 13.37 1.51 25.74
C GLU A 186 12.69 0.16 25.40
N LYS A 187 13.51 -0.79 24.97
CA LYS A 187 13.05 -2.15 24.68
C LYS A 187 12.54 -2.77 25.98
N LYS A 188 11.39 -3.48 25.93
CA LYS A 188 10.99 -4.40 27.01
C LYS A 188 12.22 -5.23 27.41
N PRO A 189 12.54 -5.40 28.72
CA PRO A 189 13.71 -6.16 29.13
C PRO A 189 13.61 -7.57 28.54
N LYS A 190 14.46 -7.81 27.53
CA LYS A 190 14.61 -9.13 26.92
C LYS A 190 15.39 -9.97 27.91
N VAL A 191 14.81 -11.09 28.35
CA VAL A 191 15.62 -12.21 28.82
C VAL A 191 16.61 -12.52 27.69
N SER A 192 17.87 -12.47 28.07
CA SER A 192 19.02 -12.38 27.17
C SER A 192 19.13 -13.55 26.22
N LYS A 193 19.41 -13.24 24.94
CA LYS A 193 20.50 -13.87 24.19
C LYS A 193 20.92 -13.00 23.00
N ALA A 194 22.21 -13.05 22.74
CA ALA A 194 23.09 -12.04 22.16
C ALA A 194 22.79 -11.58 20.73
N ARG A 195 23.18 -10.32 20.47
CA ARG A 195 23.40 -9.67 19.16
C ARG A 195 24.81 -10.02 18.63
N PRO A 196 25.10 -9.80 17.34
CA PRO A 196 25.81 -8.57 16.91
C PRO A 196 25.18 -7.93 15.64
N GLU A 197 24.85 -6.64 15.61
CA GLU A 197 25.63 -5.47 15.09
C GLU A 197 25.89 -5.53 13.57
N GLU A 198 25.10 -4.85 12.73
CA GLU A 198 25.10 -3.41 12.33
C GLU A 198 26.12 -3.07 11.23
N LYS A 199 25.61 -2.58 10.09
CA LYS A 199 26.36 -1.62 9.25
C LYS A 199 25.44 -0.73 8.42
N ASP A 200 25.53 0.55 8.74
CA ASP A 200 25.09 1.75 8.03
C ASP A 200 25.62 1.83 6.58
N ARG A 201 24.81 2.40 5.68
CA ARG A 201 25.29 3.22 4.54
C ARG A 201 24.13 4.02 3.93
N ARG A 202 24.14 5.32 4.21
CA ARG A 202 23.52 6.39 3.40
C ARG A 202 24.07 6.39 1.97
N THR A 203 23.22 6.63 0.97
CA THR A 203 23.60 7.41 -0.22
C THR A 203 22.35 8.02 -0.86
N THR A 204 22.24 9.34 -0.76
CA THR A 204 21.45 10.23 -1.62
C THR A 204 22.16 10.35 -2.98
N LYS A 205 21.42 10.43 -4.10
CA LYS A 205 21.40 11.58 -5.03
C LYS A 205 20.69 11.27 -6.37
N ASP A 206 19.71 12.13 -6.65
CA ASP A 206 19.16 12.71 -7.89
C ASP A 206 18.45 11.90 -9.00
N MET A 207 17.18 12.31 -9.16
CA MET A 207 16.34 12.27 -10.35
C MET A 207 16.81 13.32 -11.38
N MET A 208 16.73 12.96 -12.66
CA MET A 208 16.64 13.87 -13.80
C MET A 208 15.18 13.86 -14.27
N GLU A 209 14.57 15.03 -14.44
CA GLU A 209 13.28 15.20 -15.09
C GLU A 209 13.45 16.16 -16.27
N ASN A 210 12.85 15.83 -17.40
CA ASN A 210 12.68 16.73 -18.53
C ASN A 210 11.25 16.59 -19.07
N GLY A 211 10.56 17.72 -19.20
CA GLY A 211 9.78 18.05 -20.39
C GLY A 211 8.30 17.68 -20.48
N GLU A 212 7.48 18.73 -20.33
CA GLU A 212 6.37 19.14 -21.22
C GLU A 212 4.92 18.66 -20.96
N ALA A 213 4.02 19.53 -21.43
CA ALA A 213 2.70 19.87 -20.88
C ALA A 213 1.52 19.24 -21.63
N ALA A 214 0.35 19.16 -20.98
CA ALA A 214 -0.94 19.28 -21.66
C ALA A 214 -2.08 19.63 -20.69
N ASN A 215 -2.83 20.68 -21.05
CA ASN A 215 -4.07 21.15 -20.44
C ASN A 215 -5.21 20.14 -20.60
N GLN A 216 -5.89 19.75 -19.51
CA GLN A 216 -7.30 19.34 -19.51
C GLN A 216 -7.97 19.79 -18.19
N ALA A 217 -9.22 20.25 -18.25
CA ALA A 217 -9.95 20.79 -17.11
C ALA A 217 -10.20 19.68 -16.06
N LEU A 218 -9.55 19.82 -14.90
CA LEU A 218 -9.57 18.86 -13.80
C LEU A 218 -10.77 19.10 -12.87
N SER A 219 -11.22 18.04 -12.19
CA SER A 219 -12.25 18.13 -11.16
C SER A 219 -11.76 18.90 -9.91
N LEU A 220 -12.67 19.44 -9.10
CA LEU A 220 -12.35 20.23 -7.90
C LEU A 220 -11.37 19.51 -6.94
N MET A 221 -11.51 18.18 -6.80
CA MET A 221 -10.61 17.35 -5.98
C MET A 221 -9.20 17.21 -6.57
N GLU A 222 -9.07 17.24 -7.90
CA GLU A 222 -7.77 17.25 -8.57
C GLU A 222 -7.10 18.63 -8.50
N GLN A 223 -7.90 19.70 -8.55
CA GLN A 223 -7.42 21.08 -8.39
C GLN A 223 -6.88 21.35 -6.97
N LEU A 224 -7.36 20.63 -5.96
CA LEU A 224 -6.92 20.76 -4.56
C LEU A 224 -5.75 19.84 -4.18
N ARG A 225 -5.28 18.95 -5.07
CA ARG A 225 -4.08 18.16 -4.79
C ARG A 225 -2.88 19.09 -4.64
N GLY A 226 -2.05 18.85 -3.63
CA GLY A 226 -0.89 19.72 -3.31
C GLY A 226 0.05 19.96 -4.49
N GLU A 227 0.15 19.03 -5.45
CA GLU A 227 0.92 19.19 -6.69
C GLU A 227 0.32 20.22 -7.66
N ALA A 228 -1.01 20.31 -7.75
CA ALA A 228 -1.69 21.29 -8.61
C ALA A 228 -1.55 22.73 -8.09
N LEU A 229 -1.45 22.89 -6.77
CA LEU A 229 -1.32 24.20 -6.11
C LEU A 229 0.12 24.52 -5.66
N LYS A 230 1.10 23.66 -5.98
CA LYS A 230 2.51 23.79 -5.54
C LYS A 230 2.64 23.97 -4.02
N PHE A 231 1.77 23.35 -3.23
CA PHE A 231 1.93 23.35 -1.78
C PHE A 231 3.18 22.56 -1.39
N HIS A 232 3.87 23.03 -0.36
CA HIS A 232 4.99 22.28 0.21
C HIS A 232 4.50 20.91 0.71
N LYS A 233 5.35 19.90 0.58
CA LYS A 233 5.07 18.59 1.18
C LYS A 233 5.09 18.76 2.70
N PRO A 234 4.19 18.10 3.45
CA PRO A 234 4.25 18.13 4.93
C PRO A 234 5.67 17.84 5.43
N GLY A 235 6.22 18.73 6.27
CA GLY A 235 7.58 18.61 6.80
C GLY A 235 8.71 19.15 5.92
N THR A 236 8.41 19.76 4.76
CA THR A 236 9.40 20.48 3.91
C THR A 236 9.32 22.00 4.04
N ASP A 237 8.63 22.51 5.06
CA ASP A 237 8.64 23.94 5.35
C ASP A 237 10.07 24.39 5.60
N PRO A 238 10.60 25.38 4.85
CA PRO A 238 11.92 25.90 5.10
C PRO A 238 11.95 26.47 6.52
N VAL A 239 12.77 25.88 7.39
CA VAL A 239 13.08 26.46 8.70
C VAL A 239 13.63 27.86 8.42
N PRO A 240 12.94 28.95 8.83
CA PRO A 240 13.43 30.28 8.54
C PRO A 240 14.80 30.42 9.20
N THR A 241 15.81 30.83 8.43
CA THR A 241 17.11 31.21 8.98
C THR A 241 16.87 32.26 10.08
N ARG A 242 17.67 32.19 11.14
CA ARG A 242 17.51 32.93 12.42
C ARG A 242 17.25 34.44 12.27
N THR A 243 17.56 35.02 11.12
CA THR A 243 17.34 36.42 10.74
C THR A 243 15.91 36.76 10.26
N GLN A 244 15.03 35.79 10.02
CA GLN A 244 13.60 36.02 9.74
C GLN A 244 12.68 35.66 10.92
N TRP A 245 13.24 35.26 12.05
CA TRP A 245 12.48 35.15 13.30
C TRP A 245 12.32 36.54 13.91
N ASN A 246 11.30 37.28 13.48
CA ASN A 246 10.90 38.52 14.14
C ASN A 246 9.95 38.18 15.31
N PRO A 247 10.35 38.33 16.59
CA PRO A 247 9.49 38.04 17.72
C PRO A 247 8.26 38.98 17.80
N ALA A 248 8.28 40.09 17.06
CA ALA A 248 7.23 41.11 17.08
C ALA A 248 5.93 40.71 16.38
N HIS A 249 5.89 39.62 15.59
CA HIS A 249 4.66 39.13 14.97
C HIS A 249 3.91 38.08 15.81
N ARG A 250 4.39 37.78 17.03
CA ARG A 250 3.68 36.91 18.00
C ARG A 250 2.67 37.64 18.88
N THR A 251 2.32 38.90 18.59
CA THR A 251 1.42 39.69 19.44
C THR A 251 0.04 39.97 18.86
N CYS A 252 -0.31 39.50 17.65
CA CYS A 252 -1.62 39.79 17.06
C CYS A 252 -2.58 38.58 16.90
N GLN A 253 -2.26 37.41 17.45
CA GLN A 253 -3.23 36.29 17.58
C GLN A 253 -3.29 35.66 18.98
N SER A 254 -2.48 36.09 19.96
CA SER A 254 -2.60 35.59 21.34
C SER A 254 -3.65 36.35 22.18
N HIS A 255 -3.99 37.60 21.82
CA HIS A 255 -4.95 38.39 22.60
C HIS A 255 -6.41 37.93 22.44
N GLN A 256 -6.77 37.28 21.33
CA GLN A 256 -8.13 36.77 21.16
C GLN A 256 -8.34 35.39 21.82
N PHE A 257 -7.26 34.64 22.08
CA PHE A 257 -7.32 33.39 22.84
C PHE A 257 -7.25 33.60 24.37
N GLN A 258 -6.60 34.67 24.85
CA GLN A 258 -6.56 34.97 26.28
C GLN A 258 -7.86 35.56 26.85
N LEU A 259 -8.72 36.17 26.03
CA LEU A 259 -10.03 36.67 26.50
C LEU A 259 -11.08 35.56 26.65
N TRP A 260 -10.91 34.40 26.01
CA TRP A 260 -11.83 33.26 26.15
C TRP A 260 -11.52 32.41 27.40
N LEU A 261 -10.25 32.30 27.79
CA LEU A 261 -9.85 31.53 28.99
C LEU A 261 -10.05 32.28 30.32
N CYS A 262 -10.20 33.61 30.32
CA CYS A 262 -10.42 34.39 31.55
C CYS A 262 -11.90 34.59 31.95
N GLN A 263 -12.88 34.20 31.11
CA GLN A 263 -14.30 34.25 31.49
C GLN A 263 -14.88 32.88 31.90
N GLY A 264 -14.10 31.80 31.80
CA GLY A 264 -14.54 30.43 32.16
C GLY A 264 -14.16 29.93 33.55
N GLN A 265 -13.43 30.71 34.36
CA GLN A 265 -12.98 30.31 35.70
C GLN A 265 -13.32 31.35 36.79
N ARG A 266 -14.60 31.72 36.89
CA ARG A 266 -15.10 32.38 38.11
C ARG A 266 -16.53 31.95 38.42
N TRP A 267 -16.70 30.68 38.73
CA TRP A 267 -17.78 30.19 39.59
C TRP A 267 -17.18 29.10 40.46
N ASP A 268 -16.89 29.48 41.71
CA ASP A 268 -16.78 28.64 42.91
C ASP A 268 -15.74 29.24 43.84
N LEU A 269 -16.21 30.18 44.67
CA LEU A 269 -15.73 30.46 46.03
C LEU A 269 -16.48 31.70 46.51
N PHE A 270 -17.67 31.52 47.09
CA PHE A 270 -18.20 32.26 48.25
C PHE A 270 -19.61 31.72 48.59
N SER A 271 -19.64 30.70 49.43
CA SER A 271 -20.79 30.38 50.30
C SER A 271 -20.23 29.97 51.65
N ALA A 272 -20.02 30.97 52.49
CA ALA A 272 -19.93 30.85 53.93
C ALA A 272 -20.18 32.23 54.54
N LEU A 273 -21.21 32.28 55.40
CA LEU A 273 -21.79 33.40 56.16
C LEU A 273 -22.80 34.28 55.43
#